data_AF-A0A5U9KH82-F1
#
_entry.id   AF-A0A5U9KH82-F1
#
_cell.length_a   1.000
_cell.length_b   1.000
_cell.length_c   1.000
_cell.angle_alpha   90.00
_cell.angle_beta   90.00
_cell.angle_gamma   90.00
#
_symmetry.space_group_name_H-M   'P 1'
#
loop_
_entity.id
_entity.type
_entity.pdbx_description
1 polymer ?
#
loop_
_entity_poly.entity_id
_entity_poly.type
_entity_poly.pdbx_seq_one_letter_code
_entity_poly.pdbx_strand_id
1 'polypeptide(L)'
;MFFVFIVLNKECKKIRINKMNNKLEKKTKRRKGWIKFLTEYEKLIFDNMLNEATIAKGKRLKPKERREVMFKSRDIVRAIRKANKIAENKGNVVPDQKVVNEVDEVAYDVVKVKKERKPRKRNVDDYGRLRGVSLSERNFLNGALSEATKAKKSKLTYEERRKVLCVAREQIRSQRKANQIKSVRNKARYSAEFEWNKPEPFRR
;
A
#
# COMPACT_ATOMS: atom_id res chain seq x y z
N MET A 1 23.85 1.98 49.88
CA MET A 1 23.50 3.11 48.98
C MET A 1 23.28 2.75 47.50
N PHE A 2 23.46 1.50 47.04
CA PHE A 2 23.29 1.15 45.62
C PHE A 2 21.85 0.90 45.14
N PHE A 3 20.92 0.55 46.04
CA PHE A 3 19.53 0.24 45.66
C PHE A 3 18.70 1.46 45.25
N VAL A 4 18.93 2.62 45.88
CA VAL A 4 18.20 3.87 45.58
C VAL A 4 18.48 4.35 44.15
N PHE A 5 19.72 4.20 43.67
CA PHE A 5 20.12 4.61 42.34
C PHE A 5 19.49 3.76 41.22
N ILE A 6 19.24 2.47 41.47
CA ILE A 6 18.61 1.57 40.49
C ILE A 6 17.12 1.90 40.34
N VAL A 7 16.42 2.20 41.46
CA VAL A 7 15.00 2.57 41.45
C VAL A 7 14.78 3.90 40.72
N LEU A 8 15.58 4.93 41.04
CA LEU A 8 15.55 6.22 40.34
C LEU A 8 15.83 6.07 38.83
N ASN A 9 16.75 5.17 38.44
CA ASN A 9 17.02 4.93 37.01
C ASN A 9 15.86 4.25 36.28
N LYS A 10 15.15 3.33 36.95
CA LYS A 10 13.96 2.67 36.37
C LYS A 10 12.81 3.65 36.18
N GLU A 11 12.57 4.55 37.15
CA GLU A 11 11.56 5.59 37.03
C GLU A 11 11.90 6.62 35.95
N CYS A 12 13.15 7.07 35.90
CA CYS A 12 13.64 7.97 34.85
C CYS A 12 13.52 7.36 33.44
N LYS A 13 13.79 6.06 33.27
CA LYS A 13 13.56 5.34 32.01
C LYS A 13 12.08 5.29 31.65
N LYS A 14 11.20 5.00 32.61
CA LYS A 14 9.74 4.93 32.40
C LYS A 14 9.16 6.29 31.98
N ILE A 15 9.61 7.38 32.61
CA ILE A 15 9.23 8.75 32.26
C ILE A 15 9.71 9.13 30.85
N ARG A 16 10.95 8.76 30.48
CA ARG A 16 11.49 8.99 29.13
C ARG A 16 10.70 8.25 28.06
N ILE A 17 10.38 6.98 28.29
CA ILE A 17 9.59 6.15 27.36
C ILE A 17 8.20 6.76 27.16
N ASN A 18 7.50 7.16 28.23
CA ASN A 18 6.20 7.83 28.14
C ASN A 18 6.28 9.17 27.38
N LYS A 19 7.35 9.96 27.57
CA LYS A 19 7.57 11.22 26.86
C LYS A 19 7.85 11.01 25.37
N MET A 20 8.58 9.94 25.00
CA MET A 20 8.85 9.58 23.60
C MET A 20 7.60 9.04 22.90
N ASN A 21 6.82 8.19 23.55
CA ASN A 21 5.56 7.66 23.02
C ASN A 21 4.54 8.79 22.76
N ASN A 22 4.39 9.73 23.70
CA ASN A 22 3.56 10.93 23.51
C ASN A 22 4.04 11.81 22.34
N LYS A 23 5.36 11.93 22.12
CA LYS A 23 5.92 12.66 20.97
C LYS A 23 5.65 11.94 19.63
N LEU A 24 5.74 10.61 19.59
CA LEU A 24 5.44 9.79 18.42
C LEU A 24 3.94 9.80 18.06
N GLU A 25 3.06 9.76 19.06
CA GLU A 25 1.63 9.98 18.86
C GLU A 25 1.33 11.38 18.29
N LYS A 26 1.98 12.42 18.80
CA LYS A 26 1.79 13.79 18.29
C LYS A 26 2.25 13.95 16.83
N LYS A 27 3.31 13.26 16.41
CA LYS A 27 3.83 13.29 15.03
C LYS A 27 2.98 12.48 14.03
N THR A 28 2.27 11.44 14.49
CA THR A 28 1.37 10.62 13.64
C THR A 28 -0.04 11.21 13.49
N LYS A 29 -0.44 12.15 14.36
CA LYS A 29 -1.73 12.87 14.32
C LYS A 29 -1.77 14.01 13.29
N ARG A 30 -1.26 13.82 12.07
CA ARG A 30 -1.66 14.72 10.96
C ARG A 30 -3.17 14.63 10.82
N ARG A 31 -3.88 15.74 11.08
CA ARG A 31 -5.35 15.77 11.06
C ARG A 31 -5.84 15.43 9.65
N LYS A 32 -6.23 14.17 9.45
CA LYS A 32 -6.89 13.73 8.21
C LYS A 32 -8.25 14.43 8.10
N GLY A 33 -8.67 14.80 6.88
CA GLY A 33 -9.89 15.58 6.60
C GLY A 33 -11.21 14.95 7.10
N TRP A 34 -12.36 15.55 6.78
CA TRP A 34 -13.66 14.99 7.16
C TRP A 34 -14.03 13.73 6.34
N ILE A 35 -14.90 12.86 6.87
CA ILE A 35 -15.40 11.68 6.15
C ILE A 35 -16.60 12.12 5.31
N LYS A 36 -16.54 11.93 3.98
CA LYS A 36 -17.60 12.38 3.06
C LYS A 36 -18.86 11.52 3.11
N PHE A 37 -18.70 10.19 3.13
CA PHE A 37 -19.80 9.25 3.13
C PHE A 37 -19.78 8.44 4.43
N LEU A 38 -20.82 8.61 5.24
CA LEU A 38 -21.06 7.91 6.49
C LEU A 38 -22.25 6.97 6.31
N THR A 39 -22.06 5.72 6.73
CA THR A 39 -23.16 4.75 6.84
C THR A 39 -24.09 5.12 8.00
N GLU A 40 -25.31 4.59 8.03
CA GLU A 40 -26.27 4.86 9.11
C GLU A 40 -25.72 4.43 10.47
N TYR A 41 -25.09 3.26 10.54
CA TYR A 41 -24.39 2.79 11.73
C TYR A 41 -23.30 3.77 12.18
N GLU A 42 -22.50 4.30 11.25
CA GLU A 42 -21.47 5.27 11.62
C GLU A 42 -22.05 6.60 12.08
N LYS A 43 -23.21 7.04 11.55
CA LYS A 43 -23.91 8.24 12.06
C LYS A 43 -24.34 8.04 13.51
N LEU A 44 -24.87 6.87 13.86
CA LEU A 44 -25.25 6.52 15.23
C LEU A 44 -24.06 6.63 16.20
N ILE A 45 -22.84 6.28 15.77
CA ILE A 45 -21.63 6.46 16.60
C ILE A 45 -21.40 7.94 16.93
N PHE A 46 -21.66 8.86 16.00
CA PHE A 46 -21.53 10.29 16.29
C PHE A 46 -22.61 10.75 17.27
N ASP A 47 -23.86 10.35 17.05
CA ASP A 47 -24.99 10.78 17.86
C ASP A 47 -24.90 10.23 19.29
N ASN A 48 -24.54 8.95 19.46
CA ASN A 48 -24.32 8.34 20.78
C ASN A 48 -23.22 9.06 21.55
N MET A 49 -22.07 9.30 20.92
CA MET A 49 -20.95 10.00 21.56
C MET A 49 -21.30 11.45 21.94
N LEU A 50 -22.12 12.12 21.14
CA LEU A 50 -22.60 13.47 21.44
C LEU A 50 -23.59 13.47 22.60
N ASN A 51 -24.48 12.48 22.65
CA ASN A 51 -25.45 12.31 23.73
C ASN A 51 -24.75 11.97 25.05
N GLU A 52 -23.84 10.99 25.04
CA GLU A 52 -23.01 10.63 26.21
C GLU A 52 -22.23 11.84 26.74
N ALA A 53 -21.60 12.62 25.85
CA ALA A 53 -20.87 13.81 26.26
C ALA A 53 -21.78 14.92 26.82
N THR A 54 -23.02 15.01 26.33
CA THR A 54 -24.01 15.98 26.84
C THR A 54 -24.52 15.56 28.21
N ILE A 55 -24.80 14.26 28.40
CA ILE A 55 -25.21 13.66 29.67
C ILE A 55 -24.09 13.83 30.71
N ALA A 56 -22.85 13.48 30.36
CA ALA A 56 -21.68 13.60 31.24
C ALA A 56 -21.43 15.05 31.68
N LYS A 57 -21.77 16.03 30.83
CA LYS A 57 -21.65 17.45 31.17
C LYS A 57 -22.85 17.98 31.95
N GLY A 58 -24.02 17.33 31.84
CA GLY A 58 -25.29 17.80 32.40
C GLY A 58 -25.83 19.10 31.78
N LYS A 59 -25.19 19.61 30.73
CA LYS A 59 -25.54 20.87 30.02
C LYS A 59 -25.20 20.75 28.55
N ARG A 60 -25.81 21.60 27.72
CA ARG A 60 -25.54 21.64 26.27
C ARG A 60 -24.05 21.89 25.99
N LEU A 61 -23.49 21.11 25.07
CA LEU A 61 -22.09 21.22 24.64
C LEU A 61 -21.84 22.56 23.92
N LYS A 62 -20.72 23.22 24.25
CA LYS A 62 -20.25 24.41 23.52
C LYS A 62 -19.75 23.98 22.13
N PRO A 63 -19.73 24.87 21.12
CA PRO A 63 -19.29 24.52 19.76
C PRO A 63 -17.88 23.92 19.69
N LYS A 64 -16.95 24.36 20.55
CA LYS A 64 -15.57 23.83 20.63
C LYS A 64 -15.55 22.38 21.13
N GLU A 65 -16.26 22.10 22.22
CA GLU A 65 -16.35 20.76 22.83
C GLU A 65 -17.05 19.78 21.89
N ARG A 66 -18.16 20.22 21.28
CA ARG A 66 -18.89 19.42 20.28
C ARG A 66 -17.98 19.05 19.10
N ARG A 67 -17.12 19.97 18.67
CA ARG A 67 -16.13 19.72 17.62
C ARG A 67 -15.06 18.70 18.05
N GLU A 68 -14.63 18.73 19.31
CA GLU A 68 -13.70 17.73 19.84
C GLU A 68 -14.32 16.34 19.91
N VAL A 69 -15.56 16.22 20.39
CA VAL A 69 -16.31 14.95 20.41
C VAL A 69 -16.44 14.41 18.99
N MET A 70 -16.84 15.25 18.03
CA MET A 70 -16.91 14.89 16.61
C MET A 70 -15.56 14.39 16.05
N PHE A 71 -14.44 14.99 16.44
CA PHE A 71 -13.13 14.51 16.00
C PHE A 71 -12.78 13.14 16.58
N LYS A 72 -13.12 12.88 17.85
CA LYS A 72 -12.93 11.57 18.49
C LYS A 72 -13.79 10.51 17.79
N SER A 73 -15.08 10.77 17.59
CA SER A 73 -15.99 9.85 16.87
C SER A 73 -15.48 9.52 15.48
N ARG A 74 -14.99 10.52 14.73
CA ARG A 74 -14.38 10.32 13.41
C ARG A 74 -13.17 9.39 13.45
N ASP A 75 -12.33 9.55 14.47
CA ASP A 75 -11.11 8.73 14.59
C ASP A 75 -11.47 7.27 14.97
N ILE A 76 -12.54 7.06 15.75
CA ILE A 76 -13.13 5.73 16.02
C ILE A 76 -13.65 5.09 14.72
N VAL A 77 -14.48 5.80 13.96
CA VAL A 77 -15.02 5.30 12.68
C VAL A 77 -13.90 4.89 11.72
N ARG A 78 -12.81 5.64 11.68
CA ARG A 78 -11.63 5.28 10.88
C ARG A 78 -10.93 4.02 11.38
N ALA A 79 -10.83 3.84 12.69
CA ALA A 79 -10.26 2.64 13.28
C ALA A 79 -11.09 1.41 12.88
N ILE A 80 -12.43 1.51 12.97
CA ILE A 80 -13.36 0.45 12.55
C ILE A 80 -13.18 0.11 11.07
N ARG A 81 -13.20 1.10 10.17
CA ARG A 81 -12.95 0.86 8.73
C ARG A 81 -11.61 0.21 8.45
N LYS A 82 -10.57 0.63 9.19
CA LYS A 82 -9.23 0.05 9.05
C LYS A 82 -9.22 -1.41 9.53
N ALA A 83 -9.89 -1.72 10.64
CA ALA A 83 -10.02 -3.07 11.17
C ALA A 83 -10.79 -3.99 10.19
N ASN A 84 -11.93 -3.54 9.68
CA ASN A 84 -12.72 -4.30 8.70
C ASN A 84 -11.93 -4.58 7.42
N LYS A 85 -11.19 -3.58 6.91
CA LYS A 85 -10.28 -3.77 5.78
C LYS A 85 -9.19 -4.80 6.08
N ILE A 86 -8.66 -4.86 7.30
CA ILE A 86 -7.67 -5.86 7.69
C ILE A 86 -8.31 -7.25 7.77
N ALA A 87 -9.52 -7.37 8.32
CA ALA A 87 -10.26 -8.63 8.39
C ALA A 87 -10.53 -9.22 7.00
N GLU A 88 -10.97 -8.40 6.04
CA GLU A 88 -11.14 -8.82 4.63
C GLU A 88 -9.84 -9.30 3.98
N ASN A 89 -8.68 -8.72 4.36
CA ASN A 89 -7.39 -9.15 3.84
C ASN A 89 -6.87 -10.45 4.52
N LYS A 90 -7.24 -10.68 5.78
CA LYS A 90 -6.88 -11.90 6.53
C LYS A 90 -7.71 -13.11 6.11
N GLY A 91 -8.96 -12.92 5.70
CA GLY A 91 -9.81 -14.00 5.17
C GLY A 91 -9.34 -14.60 3.83
N ASN A 92 -8.30 -14.04 3.19
CA ASN A 92 -7.65 -14.61 2.00
C ASN A 92 -6.33 -15.35 2.32
N VAL A 93 -5.94 -15.43 3.59
CA VAL A 93 -4.80 -16.22 4.04
C VAL A 93 -5.38 -17.37 4.85
N VAL A 94 -5.51 -18.52 4.20
CA VAL A 94 -5.91 -19.80 4.80
C VAL A 94 -5.01 -20.09 6.00
N PRO A 95 -5.57 -20.33 7.20
CA PRO A 95 -4.92 -21.13 8.20
C PRO A 95 -5.53 -22.53 8.17
N ASP A 96 -4.71 -23.50 7.78
CA ASP A 96 -5.02 -24.92 7.92
C ASP A 96 -5.31 -25.25 9.39
N GLN A 97 -6.56 -25.58 9.71
CA GLN A 97 -6.92 -26.28 10.93
C GLN A 97 -8.26 -27.01 10.78
N LYS A 98 -8.13 -28.27 10.35
CA LYS A 98 -8.88 -29.47 10.75
C LYS A 98 -10.01 -29.24 11.79
N VAL A 99 -11.28 -29.31 11.36
CA VAL A 99 -12.41 -29.71 12.20
C VAL A 99 -13.41 -30.52 11.35
N VAL A 100 -13.55 -31.78 11.78
CA VAL A 100 -14.67 -32.73 11.72
C VAL A 100 -15.90 -32.33 10.90
N ASN A 101 -16.24 -33.22 9.97
CA ASN A 101 -17.49 -33.26 9.22
C ASN A 101 -18.68 -33.45 10.17
N GLU A 102 -19.71 -32.63 10.04
CA GLU A 102 -21.09 -33.08 10.21
C GLU A 102 -22.01 -32.19 9.37
N VAL A 103 -22.94 -32.89 8.74
CA VAL A 103 -23.85 -32.45 7.69
C VAL A 103 -24.99 -31.67 8.33
N ASP A 104 -25.40 -30.55 7.73
CA ASP A 104 -26.80 -30.17 7.68
C ASP A 104 -27.06 -29.30 6.45
N GLU A 105 -27.97 -29.80 5.62
CA GLU A 105 -28.54 -29.17 4.45
C GLU A 105 -29.39 -27.96 4.86
N VAL A 106 -29.49 -26.97 3.96
CA VAL A 106 -30.64 -26.08 3.67
C VAL A 106 -30.13 -24.66 3.35
N ALA A 107 -30.03 -24.35 2.06
CA ALA A 107 -30.43 -23.09 1.44
C ALA A 107 -29.91 -23.04 0.00
N TYR A 108 -30.82 -23.11 -0.96
CA TYR A 108 -30.56 -22.76 -2.35
C TYR A 108 -30.27 -21.26 -2.45
N ASP A 109 -29.02 -20.87 -2.21
CA ASP A 109 -28.50 -19.59 -2.65
C ASP A 109 -27.73 -19.79 -3.94
N VAL A 110 -28.21 -19.10 -4.98
CA VAL A 110 -27.55 -18.96 -6.29
C VAL A 110 -26.07 -18.68 -6.07
N VAL A 111 -25.24 -19.71 -6.22
CA VAL A 111 -23.79 -19.61 -6.21
C VAL A 111 -23.43 -18.75 -7.42
N LYS A 112 -23.34 -17.43 -7.20
CA LYS A 112 -22.64 -16.52 -8.10
C LYS A 112 -21.21 -17.02 -8.12
N VAL A 113 -20.91 -17.88 -9.10
CA VAL A 113 -19.56 -18.27 -9.48
C VAL A 113 -18.77 -16.98 -9.59
N LYS A 114 -17.96 -16.68 -8.57
CA LYS A 114 -17.06 -15.53 -8.58
C LYS A 114 -16.10 -15.85 -9.71
N LYS A 115 -16.35 -15.28 -10.90
CA LYS A 115 -15.40 -15.30 -12.02
C LYS A 115 -14.01 -15.11 -11.43
N GLU A 116 -13.16 -16.11 -11.58
CA GLU A 116 -11.77 -16.03 -11.16
C GLU A 116 -11.24 -14.69 -11.65
N ARG A 117 -10.89 -13.80 -10.72
CA ARG A 117 -10.35 -12.51 -11.09
C ARG A 117 -9.04 -12.81 -11.81
N LYS A 118 -9.02 -12.58 -13.13
CA LYS A 118 -7.79 -12.65 -13.94
C LYS A 118 -6.64 -12.02 -13.13
N PRO A 119 -5.46 -12.65 -13.02
CA PRO A 119 -4.35 -12.07 -12.29
C PRO A 119 -4.15 -10.65 -12.79
N ARG A 120 -4.15 -9.67 -11.87
CA ARG A 120 -3.87 -8.27 -12.22
C ARG A 120 -2.53 -8.27 -12.96
N LYS A 121 -2.55 -8.11 -14.29
CA LYS A 121 -1.32 -7.98 -15.08
C LYS A 121 -0.52 -6.86 -14.45
N ARG A 122 0.60 -7.21 -13.81
CA ARG A 122 1.52 -6.26 -13.19
C ARG A 122 2.45 -5.65 -14.23
N ASN A 123 2.03 -5.52 -15.49
CA ASN A 123 2.84 -4.79 -16.46
C ASN A 123 2.71 -3.31 -16.10
N VAL A 124 3.68 -2.89 -15.29
CA VAL A 124 3.78 -1.61 -14.59
C VAL A 124 3.72 -0.40 -15.54
N ASP A 125 3.97 -0.63 -16.83
CA ASP A 125 4.13 0.41 -17.83
C ASP A 125 3.04 0.42 -18.92
N ASP A 126 1.96 -0.35 -18.82
CA ASP A 126 0.96 -0.45 -19.91
C ASP A 126 0.12 0.83 -20.12
N TYR A 127 0.11 1.79 -19.17
CA TYR A 127 -0.72 3.01 -19.25
C TYR A 127 0.09 4.30 -19.17
N GLY A 128 0.56 4.78 -20.33
CA GLY A 128 1.02 6.15 -20.57
C GLY A 128 2.31 6.62 -19.86
N ARG A 129 2.34 6.61 -18.52
CA ARG A 129 3.44 7.13 -17.72
C ARG A 129 4.25 5.98 -17.13
N LEU A 130 5.56 5.97 -17.42
CA LEU A 130 6.50 5.03 -16.81
C LEU A 130 6.47 5.17 -15.28
N ARG A 131 6.30 4.06 -14.58
CA ARG A 131 6.35 4.04 -13.12
C ARG A 131 7.75 3.66 -12.67
N GLY A 132 8.27 4.35 -11.65
CA GLY A 132 9.60 4.08 -11.09
C GLY A 132 10.72 4.31 -12.11
N VAL A 133 10.84 5.54 -12.61
CA VAL A 133 11.89 5.91 -13.57
C VAL A 133 13.24 6.03 -12.84
N SER A 134 14.22 5.23 -13.27
CA SER A 134 15.59 5.26 -12.75
C SER A 134 16.27 6.61 -13.09
N LEU A 135 17.41 6.90 -12.47
CA LEU A 135 18.15 8.13 -12.77
C LEU A 135 18.62 8.17 -14.23
N SER A 136 19.12 7.05 -14.75
CA SER A 136 19.56 6.93 -16.14
C SER A 136 18.40 7.13 -17.12
N GLU A 137 17.23 6.54 -16.84
CA GLU A 137 16.04 6.72 -17.66
C GLU A 137 15.52 8.17 -17.63
N ARG A 138 15.63 8.88 -16.49
CA ARG A 138 15.29 10.31 -16.43
C ARG A 138 16.25 11.15 -17.26
N ASN A 139 17.55 10.86 -17.16
CA ASN A 139 18.56 11.55 -17.96
C ASN A 139 18.33 11.32 -19.46
N PHE A 140 17.92 10.11 -19.86
CA PHE A 140 17.54 9.80 -21.23
C PHE A 140 16.34 10.63 -21.71
N LEU A 141 15.26 10.71 -20.92
CA LEU A 141 14.09 11.52 -21.27
C LEU A 141 14.42 13.02 -21.39
N ASN A 142 15.26 13.53 -20.48
CA ASN A 142 15.72 14.92 -20.53
C ASN A 142 16.66 15.17 -21.71
N GLY A 143 17.53 14.19 -22.04
CA GLY A 143 18.40 14.21 -23.22
C GLY A 143 17.59 14.31 -24.51
N ALA A 144 16.59 13.44 -24.69
CA ALA A 144 15.72 13.46 -25.86
C ALA A 144 14.97 14.81 -26.02
N LEU A 145 14.53 15.43 -24.92
CA LEU A 145 13.95 16.77 -24.96
C LEU A 145 14.97 17.84 -25.34
N SER A 146 16.20 17.75 -24.80
CA SER A 146 17.29 18.68 -25.09
C SER A 146 17.69 18.60 -26.57
N GLU A 147 17.86 17.39 -27.10
CA GLU A 147 18.16 17.16 -28.51
C GLU A 147 17.05 17.70 -29.42
N ALA A 148 15.78 17.45 -29.08
CA ALA A 148 14.66 18.00 -29.83
C ALA A 148 14.66 19.54 -29.80
N THR A 149 14.95 20.17 -28.65
CA THR A 149 15.05 21.64 -28.57
C THR A 149 16.20 22.19 -29.40
N LYS A 150 17.34 21.50 -29.44
CA LYS A 150 18.49 21.87 -30.29
C LYS A 150 18.15 21.74 -31.77
N ALA A 151 17.51 20.63 -32.17
CA ALA A 151 17.09 20.39 -33.55
C ALA A 151 16.11 21.46 -34.05
N LYS A 152 15.16 21.87 -33.21
CA LYS A 152 14.20 22.93 -33.52
C LYS A 152 14.79 24.35 -33.44
N LYS A 153 15.94 24.52 -32.78
CA LYS A 153 16.58 25.82 -32.46
C LYS A 153 15.68 26.81 -31.70
N SER A 154 14.57 26.32 -31.15
CA SER A 154 13.53 27.12 -30.48
C SER A 154 12.82 26.28 -29.41
N LYS A 155 12.04 26.93 -28.54
CA LYS A 155 11.34 26.25 -27.46
C LYS A 155 10.27 25.31 -28.04
N LEU A 156 10.33 24.02 -27.67
CA LEU A 156 9.29 23.07 -28.08
C LEU A 156 7.92 23.44 -27.51
N THR A 157 6.89 23.31 -28.33
CA THR A 157 5.49 23.40 -27.93
C THR A 157 5.09 22.19 -27.08
N TYR A 158 3.96 22.30 -26.37
CA TYR A 158 3.49 21.23 -25.49
C TYR A 158 3.28 19.89 -26.24
N GLU A 159 2.71 19.94 -27.44
CA GLU A 159 2.43 18.75 -28.25
C GLU A 159 3.69 18.07 -28.77
N GLU A 160 4.67 18.85 -29.21
CA GLU A 160 5.97 18.33 -29.65
C GLU A 160 6.67 17.62 -28.50
N ARG A 161 6.71 18.23 -27.30
CA ARG A 161 7.27 17.58 -26.10
C ARG A 161 6.55 16.28 -25.78
N ARG A 162 5.22 16.28 -25.92
CA ARG A 162 4.40 15.09 -25.68
C ARG A 162 4.76 13.97 -26.65
N LYS A 163 4.91 14.27 -27.95
CA LYS A 163 5.31 13.30 -28.98
C LYS A 163 6.71 12.74 -28.72
N VAL A 164 7.70 13.61 -28.50
CA VAL A 164 9.09 13.21 -28.19
C VAL A 164 9.14 12.30 -26.96
N LEU A 165 8.48 12.70 -25.87
CA LEU A 165 8.43 11.89 -24.66
C LEU A 165 7.66 10.58 -24.84
N CYS A 166 6.71 10.51 -25.77
CA CYS A 166 5.98 9.27 -26.05
C CYS A 166 6.94 8.22 -26.65
N VAL A 167 7.69 8.61 -27.68
CA VAL A 167 8.68 7.75 -28.35
C VAL A 167 9.78 7.33 -27.38
N ALA A 168 10.36 8.27 -26.63
CA ALA A 168 11.43 7.97 -25.69
C ALA A 168 10.97 7.02 -24.56
N ARG A 169 9.72 7.15 -24.10
CA ARG A 169 9.16 6.22 -23.11
C ARG A 169 8.96 4.82 -23.69
N GLU A 170 8.55 4.73 -24.95
CA GLU A 170 8.39 3.44 -25.63
C GLU A 170 9.72 2.70 -25.77
N GLN A 171 10.81 3.42 -26.09
CA GLN A 171 12.15 2.85 -26.12
C GLN A 171 12.56 2.29 -24.75
N ILE A 172 12.31 3.01 -23.66
CA ILE A 172 12.56 2.53 -22.29
C ILE A 172 11.75 1.25 -22.00
N ARG A 173 10.48 1.20 -22.41
CA ARG A 173 9.65 -0.02 -22.26
C ARG A 173 10.24 -1.20 -23.00
N SER A 174 10.66 -0.99 -24.25
CA SER A 174 11.31 -2.02 -25.06
C SER A 174 12.57 -2.54 -24.37
N GLN A 175 13.42 -1.63 -23.89
CA GLN A 175 14.65 -2.00 -23.18
C GLN A 175 14.37 -2.78 -21.89
N ARG A 176 13.37 -2.38 -21.11
CA ARG A 176 12.95 -3.12 -19.90
C ARG A 176 12.49 -4.54 -20.24
N LYS A 177 11.66 -4.71 -21.28
CA LYS A 177 11.22 -6.03 -21.74
C LYS A 177 12.41 -6.88 -22.20
N ALA A 178 13.33 -6.31 -22.98
CA ALA A 178 14.54 -7.00 -23.42
C ALA A 178 15.40 -7.45 -22.23
N ASN A 179 15.61 -6.58 -21.24
CA ASN A 179 16.38 -6.89 -20.04
C ASN A 179 15.70 -7.99 -19.20
N GLN A 180 14.37 -7.96 -19.07
CA GLN A 180 13.61 -9.04 -18.42
C GLN A 180 13.82 -10.37 -19.13
N ILE A 181 13.64 -10.42 -20.47
CA ILE A 181 13.87 -11.63 -21.26
C ILE A 181 15.31 -12.14 -21.10
N LYS A 182 16.30 -11.25 -21.16
CA LYS A 182 17.72 -11.59 -20.95
C LYS A 182 17.96 -12.19 -19.56
N SER A 183 17.39 -11.59 -18.52
CA SER A 183 17.52 -12.12 -17.15
C SER A 183 16.85 -13.49 -16.98
N VAL A 184 15.70 -13.72 -17.62
CA VAL A 184 15.00 -15.01 -17.60
C VAL A 184 15.85 -16.08 -18.30
N ARG A 185 16.39 -15.77 -19.48
CA ARG A 185 17.31 -16.68 -20.20
C ARG A 185 18.56 -17.01 -19.39
N ASN A 186 19.17 -16.01 -18.74
CA ASN A 186 20.34 -16.25 -17.90
C ASN A 186 20.00 -17.15 -16.71
N LYS A 187 18.86 -16.95 -16.04
CA LYS A 187 18.42 -17.86 -14.96
C LYS A 187 18.23 -19.29 -15.48
N ALA A 188 17.60 -19.47 -16.64
CA ALA A 188 17.43 -20.77 -17.26
C ALA A 188 18.78 -21.46 -17.59
N ARG A 189 19.79 -20.69 -18.02
CA ARG A 189 21.15 -21.20 -18.24
C ARG A 189 21.82 -21.67 -16.95
N TYR A 190 21.67 -20.94 -15.86
CA TYR A 190 22.27 -21.32 -14.57
C TYR A 190 21.52 -22.47 -13.88
N SER A 191 20.22 -22.64 -14.13
CA SER A 191 19.45 -23.79 -13.60
C SER A 191 19.60 -25.06 -14.44
N ALA A 192 20.07 -24.95 -15.67
CA ALA A 192 20.46 -26.10 -16.47
C ALA A 192 21.81 -26.59 -15.93
N GLU A 193 21.78 -27.46 -14.93
CA GLU A 193 22.97 -28.20 -14.50
C GLU A 193 23.48 -28.98 -15.71
N PHE A 194 24.66 -28.58 -16.17
CA PHE A 194 25.32 -29.28 -17.26
C PHE A 194 25.87 -30.60 -16.73
N GLU A 195 25.09 -31.67 -16.88
CA GLU A 195 25.54 -33.03 -16.60
C GLU A 195 26.51 -33.48 -17.69
N TRP A 196 27.80 -33.54 -17.36
CA TRP A 196 28.80 -34.12 -18.25
C TRP A 196 28.63 -35.63 -18.28
N ASN A 197 27.90 -36.13 -19.29
CA ASN A 197 27.82 -37.55 -19.57
C ASN A 197 29.02 -37.97 -20.42
N LYS A 198 29.74 -39.01 -19.97
CA LYS A 198 30.81 -39.63 -20.76
C LYS A 198 30.19 -40.18 -22.05
N PRO A 199 30.74 -39.86 -23.25
CA PRO A 199 30.17 -40.35 -24.50
C PRO A 199 30.16 -41.88 -24.53
N GLU A 200 29.06 -42.47 -24.98
CA GLU A 200 28.98 -43.92 -25.17
C GLU A 200 30.02 -44.36 -26.22
N PRO A 201 30.77 -45.43 -25.94
CA PRO A 201 31.72 -45.95 -26.91
C PRO A 201 30.98 -46.42 -28.16
N PHE A 202 31.54 -46.12 -29.34
CA PHE A 202 31.06 -46.67 -30.61
C PHE A 202 31.03 -48.20 -30.50
N ARG A 203 29.84 -48.79 -30.61
CA ARG A 203 29.68 -50.24 -30.77
C ARG A 203 30.24 -50.60 -32.14
N ARG A 204 31.26 -51.46 -32.17
CA ARG A 204 31.81 -52.02 -33.41
C ARG A 204 30.92 -53.14 -33.93
#